data_AF-A0A952PLH3-F1
#
_entry.id   AF-A0A952PLH3-F1
#
_cell.length_a   1.000
_cell.length_b   1.000
_cell.length_c   1.000
_cell.angle_alpha   90.00
_cell.angle_beta   90.00
_cell.angle_gamma   90.00
#
_symmetry.space_group_name_H-M   'P 1'
#
loop_
_entity.id
_entity.type
_entity.pdbx_description
1 polymer ?
#
loop_
_entity_poly.entity_id
_entity_poly.type
_entity_poly.pdbx_seq_one_letter_code
_entity_poly.pdbx_strand_id
1 'polypeptide(L)'
;MKRIATAFKLGFLGTAMCLIAGPVSIQVVAADTSPPPKTAPDRHLRLNRSSASLADPASFGAQGEDLPNGSSEAHSAASTTVSLQGGVTRLDSNASDAARSPIQGRIQDEQRMPFQGKIESLIETPLEAQKPRSESIPPQTFRAWLESAHPQFSLKASQNAPETVICIKGRWDDSSKTLDKFQIPHSKIGSGKLASTNFANTRVIIVDCAGDINNAGKQKLRDFVLRGGYLLSTDWALDGFLTATWPNSIKWNKGTNRRDIVDATAFDTDPVLFNHVVSNAYWKLDQDSHLIHIEQPGTNVRILAKSRQLVQDDPDRAGILAVVFPFGRGFVMHMTGHFDNNSKLAIGNFLPDPAPRIGISFRQALAANFVVAGLEGVKIPTRLR
;
A
#
# COMPACT_ATOMS: atom_id res chain seq x y z
N MET A 1 -23.73 -51.22 -55.87
CA MET A 1 -23.70 -50.75 -54.47
C MET A 1 -23.11 -49.34 -54.43
N LYS A 2 -23.87 -48.39 -53.85
CA LYS A 2 -23.57 -47.03 -53.32
C LYS A 2 -22.18 -46.44 -53.68
N ARG A 3 -22.05 -45.22 -54.23
CA ARG A 3 -22.51 -43.95 -53.63
C ARG A 3 -22.73 -42.84 -54.67
N ILE A 4 -23.70 -42.01 -54.30
CA ILE A 4 -24.15 -40.75 -54.89
C ILE A 4 -23.20 -39.62 -54.46
N ALA A 5 -22.86 -38.70 -55.37
CA ALA A 5 -22.37 -37.36 -55.04
C ALA A 5 -22.99 -36.35 -56.01
N THR A 6 -23.87 -35.53 -55.46
CA THR A 6 -24.63 -34.47 -56.12
C THR A 6 -23.75 -33.22 -56.26
N ALA A 7 -23.73 -32.65 -57.47
CA ALA A 7 -23.13 -31.36 -57.75
C ALA A 7 -24.06 -30.22 -57.31
N PHE A 8 -23.52 -29.20 -56.64
CA PHE A 8 -24.17 -27.90 -56.47
C PHE A 8 -23.18 -26.79 -56.82
N LYS A 9 -23.63 -25.88 -57.68
CA LYS A 9 -22.86 -24.80 -58.31
C LYS A 9 -23.58 -23.49 -58.02
N LEU A 10 -22.98 -22.62 -57.21
CA LEU A 10 -23.26 -21.18 -57.05
C LEU A 10 -22.04 -20.63 -56.29
N GLY A 11 -21.24 -19.68 -56.75
CA GLY A 11 -21.54 -18.47 -57.50
C GLY A 11 -21.15 -17.30 -56.59
N PHE A 12 -19.90 -16.79 -56.69
CA PHE A 12 -19.52 -15.55 -56.01
C PHE A 12 -18.61 -14.72 -56.92
N LEU A 13 -19.02 -13.46 -57.12
CA LEU A 13 -18.37 -12.44 -57.90
C LEU A 13 -17.00 -12.08 -57.32
N GLY A 14 -16.04 -11.91 -58.22
CA GLY A 14 -14.74 -11.32 -57.92
C GLY A 14 -14.81 -9.80 -57.92
N THR A 15 -14.12 -9.20 -56.95
CA THR A 15 -13.60 -7.83 -57.03
C THR A 15 -12.10 -7.91 -56.78
N ALA A 16 -11.32 -7.81 -57.85
CA ALA A 16 -9.86 -7.76 -57.78
C ALA A 16 -9.43 -6.34 -57.41
N MET A 17 -8.80 -6.17 -56.25
CA MET A 17 -8.15 -4.93 -55.86
C MET A 17 -6.64 -5.09 -56.12
N CYS A 18 -6.17 -4.44 -57.18
CA CYS A 18 -4.78 -4.41 -57.60
C CYS A 18 -4.01 -3.41 -56.73
N LEU A 19 -3.14 -3.91 -55.82
CA LEU A 19 -2.18 -3.09 -55.09
C LEU A 19 -0.82 -3.19 -55.78
N ILE A 20 -0.43 -2.10 -56.43
CA ILE A 20 0.89 -1.90 -57.03
C ILE A 20 1.88 -1.62 -55.90
N ALA A 21 2.83 -2.54 -55.67
CA ALA A 21 3.96 -2.32 -54.78
C ALA A 21 5.10 -1.64 -55.55
N GLY A 22 5.34 -0.36 -55.27
CA GLY A 22 6.57 0.34 -55.65
C GLY A 22 7.56 0.35 -54.46
N PRO A 23 8.88 0.34 -54.71
CA PRO A 23 9.86 0.40 -53.62
C PRO A 23 9.94 1.82 -53.04
N VAL A 24 9.64 1.95 -51.75
CA VAL A 24 9.93 3.18 -50.99
C VAL A 24 11.33 3.05 -50.40
N SER A 25 12.28 3.81 -50.95
CA SER A 25 13.60 4.01 -50.35
C SER A 25 13.47 4.97 -49.17
N ILE A 26 13.63 4.44 -47.95
CA ILE A 26 13.74 5.24 -46.73
C ILE A 26 15.22 5.60 -46.54
N GLN A 27 15.57 6.88 -46.69
CA GLN A 27 16.86 7.41 -46.24
C GLN A 27 16.86 7.48 -44.71
N VAL A 28 17.75 6.71 -44.08
CA VAL A 28 18.07 6.81 -42.66
C VAL A 28 19.03 7.99 -42.49
N VAL A 29 18.55 9.09 -41.91
CA VAL A 29 19.40 10.18 -41.44
C VAL A 29 20.02 9.73 -40.12
N ALA A 30 21.35 9.64 -40.08
CA ALA A 30 22.12 9.33 -38.88
C ALA A 30 21.89 10.44 -37.83
N ALA A 31 21.34 10.07 -36.68
CA ALA A 31 21.23 10.94 -35.53
C ALA A 31 22.59 11.06 -34.83
N ASP A 32 23.02 12.29 -34.62
CA ASP A 32 24.20 12.71 -33.88
C ASP A 32 24.18 12.14 -32.45
N THR A 33 25.18 11.35 -32.10
CA THR A 33 25.34 10.66 -30.80
C THR A 33 26.19 11.46 -29.80
N SER A 34 26.03 12.78 -29.79
CA SER A 34 26.68 13.63 -28.78
C SER A 34 25.92 13.55 -27.44
N PRO A 35 26.58 13.19 -26.32
CA PRO A 35 25.92 13.13 -25.01
C PRO A 35 25.58 14.55 -24.50
N PRO A 36 24.40 14.77 -23.89
CA PRO A 36 24.06 16.06 -23.33
C PRO A 36 24.96 16.41 -22.13
N PRO A 37 25.28 17.69 -21.91
CA PRO A 37 26.10 18.12 -20.78
C PRO A 37 25.41 17.84 -19.45
N LYS A 38 26.19 17.31 -18.50
CA LYS A 38 25.77 17.06 -17.12
C LYS A 38 25.59 18.40 -16.39
N THR A 39 24.35 18.83 -16.20
CA THR A 39 24.02 19.89 -15.25
C THR A 39 23.83 19.28 -13.86
N ALA A 40 24.71 19.61 -12.93
CA ALA A 40 24.60 19.28 -11.52
C ALA A 40 23.43 20.05 -10.87
N PRO A 41 22.65 19.45 -9.96
CA PRO A 41 21.71 20.22 -9.15
C PRO A 41 22.45 20.97 -8.04
N ASP A 42 22.29 22.29 -8.06
CA ASP A 42 22.73 23.23 -7.04
C ASP A 42 22.18 22.84 -5.66
N ARG A 43 23.09 22.49 -4.75
CA ARG A 43 22.86 22.57 -3.31
C ARG A 43 22.99 24.03 -2.92
N HIS A 44 21.93 24.67 -2.44
CA HIS A 44 21.95 25.60 -1.30
C HIS A 44 20.56 26.20 -1.05
N LEU A 45 19.82 25.65 -0.09
CA LEU A 45 18.82 26.42 0.66
C LEU A 45 19.22 26.37 2.14
N ARG A 46 19.96 27.42 2.54
CA ARG A 46 20.20 27.77 3.94
C ARG A 46 18.87 28.26 4.52
N LEU A 47 18.37 27.60 5.56
CA LEU A 47 17.38 28.17 6.47
C LEU A 47 18.10 29.13 7.41
N ASN A 48 17.81 30.43 7.25
CA ASN A 48 18.20 31.46 8.20
C ASN A 48 17.39 31.29 9.49
N ARG A 49 18.09 31.09 10.60
CA ARG A 49 17.59 31.37 11.95
C ARG A 49 17.68 32.89 12.15
N SER A 50 16.56 33.53 12.43
CA SER A 50 16.52 34.85 13.07
C SER A 50 15.88 34.73 14.45
N SER A 51 16.73 34.96 15.44
CA SER A 51 16.45 35.23 16.84
C SER A 51 16.02 36.70 17.02
N ALA A 52 14.93 36.92 17.76
CA ALA A 52 14.63 38.15 18.51
C ALA A 52 13.64 37.72 19.62
N SER A 53 14.02 37.61 20.89
CA SER A 53 14.35 38.65 21.88
C SER A 53 13.15 39.51 22.30
N LEU A 54 12.57 39.11 23.43
CA LEU A 54 11.96 39.87 24.53
C LEU A 54 11.90 41.41 24.43
N ALA A 55 10.68 41.96 24.64
CA ALA A 55 10.39 43.06 25.55
C ALA A 55 8.86 43.20 25.78
N ASP A 56 8.43 43.02 27.02
CA ASP A 56 7.22 43.58 27.66
C ASP A 56 7.51 45.03 28.14
N PRO A 57 6.60 45.80 28.78
CA PRO A 57 5.12 45.85 28.77
C PRO A 57 4.58 47.32 28.68
N ALA A 58 3.24 47.54 28.62
CA ALA A 58 2.51 48.55 29.42
C ALA A 58 1.04 48.74 29.02
N SER A 59 0.18 48.65 30.05
CA SER A 59 -1.07 49.36 30.36
C SER A 59 -2.00 49.85 29.25
N PHE A 60 -3.28 49.51 29.34
CA PHE A 60 -4.37 50.48 29.52
C PHE A 60 -5.57 49.80 30.18
N GLY A 61 -6.18 50.49 31.15
CA GLY A 61 -7.15 49.91 32.07
C GLY A 61 -8.62 50.22 31.79
N ALA A 62 -9.43 49.48 32.54
CA ALA A 62 -10.65 49.84 33.27
C ALA A 62 -11.97 50.16 32.54
N GLN A 63 -13.02 49.81 33.30
CA GLN A 63 -14.47 50.07 33.19
C GLN A 63 -15.24 49.03 32.35
N GLY A 64 -16.31 48.40 32.83
CA GLY A 64 -17.08 48.56 34.07
C GLY A 64 -18.55 48.23 33.76
N GLU A 65 -19.19 47.53 34.70
CA GLU A 65 -20.63 47.47 34.98
C GLU A 65 -21.53 46.41 34.28
N ASP A 66 -21.94 45.48 35.15
CA ASP A 66 -23.33 45.19 35.56
C ASP A 66 -24.13 44.01 34.98
N LEU A 67 -24.37 43.07 35.91
CA LEU A 67 -25.39 42.02 35.97
C LEU A 67 -26.79 42.63 36.19
N PRO A 68 -27.88 41.85 36.05
CA PRO A 68 -28.37 41.15 37.25
C PRO A 68 -28.92 39.73 37.03
N ASN A 69 -28.55 38.88 38.01
CA ASN A 69 -29.33 37.91 38.80
C ASN A 69 -30.58 37.20 38.24
N GLY A 70 -30.58 35.87 38.44
CA GLY A 70 -31.75 35.01 38.51
C GLY A 70 -31.42 33.61 39.05
N SER A 71 -31.56 33.43 40.37
CA SER A 71 -31.67 32.20 41.17
C SER A 71 -32.64 31.16 40.58
N SER A 72 -32.71 29.87 40.91
CA SER A 72 -32.08 28.91 41.82
C SER A 72 -32.83 27.58 41.58
N GLU A 73 -32.20 26.42 41.65
CA GLU A 73 -32.73 25.26 42.40
C GLU A 73 -31.77 24.07 42.32
N ALA A 74 -31.47 23.51 43.49
CA ALA A 74 -30.56 22.41 43.71
C ALA A 74 -31.34 21.10 43.84
N HIS A 75 -30.93 20.07 43.11
CA HIS A 75 -31.28 18.68 43.41
C HIS A 75 -30.02 17.85 43.59
N SER A 76 -29.80 17.49 44.85
CA SER A 76 -28.87 16.46 45.32
C SER A 76 -29.42 15.07 44.99
N ALA A 77 -28.63 14.24 44.33
CA ALA A 77 -28.86 12.80 44.25
C ALA A 77 -27.54 12.06 44.43
N ALA A 78 -27.56 11.16 45.42
CA ALA A 78 -26.42 10.49 46.01
C ALA A 78 -25.79 9.43 45.07
N SER A 79 -24.46 9.42 45.06
CA SER A 79 -23.64 8.36 44.45
C SER A 79 -23.45 7.22 45.46
N THR A 80 -23.88 6.01 45.08
CA THR A 80 -23.71 4.79 45.87
C THR A 80 -22.41 4.11 45.47
N THR A 81 -21.37 4.25 46.29
CA THR A 81 -20.09 3.56 46.12
C THR A 81 -20.13 2.22 46.87
N VAL A 82 -20.05 1.12 46.14
CA VAL A 82 -19.91 -0.24 46.70
C VAL A 82 -18.43 -0.54 46.90
N SER A 83 -18.04 -0.82 48.14
CA SER A 83 -16.71 -1.29 48.53
C SER A 83 -16.58 -2.79 48.31
N LEU A 84 -15.63 -3.21 47.47
CA LEU A 84 -15.19 -4.60 47.34
C LEU A 84 -13.77 -4.72 47.88
N GLN A 85 -13.65 -5.35 49.05
CA GLN A 85 -12.39 -5.80 49.63
C GLN A 85 -11.79 -6.93 48.79
N GLY A 86 -10.58 -6.72 48.29
CA GLY A 86 -9.73 -7.75 47.70
C GLY A 86 -8.29 -7.48 48.10
N GLY A 87 -7.72 -8.35 48.94
CA GLY A 87 -6.37 -8.23 49.48
C GLY A 87 -5.29 -8.33 48.40
N VAL A 88 -4.31 -7.45 48.47
CA VAL A 88 -3.08 -7.54 47.69
C VAL A 88 -1.91 -7.68 48.67
N THR A 89 -1.30 -8.84 48.66
CA THR A 89 -0.06 -9.15 49.37
C THR A 89 1.08 -8.36 48.71
N ARG A 90 1.72 -7.46 49.45
CA ARG A 90 2.99 -6.85 49.06
C ARG A 90 4.10 -7.87 49.30
N LEU A 91 4.90 -8.11 48.28
CA LEU A 91 6.19 -8.80 48.41
C LEU A 91 7.26 -7.75 48.21
N ASP A 92 7.90 -7.40 49.32
CA ASP A 92 9.12 -6.59 49.34
C ASP A 92 10.28 -7.45 48.84
N SER A 93 11.09 -6.88 47.94
CA SER A 93 12.46 -7.33 47.74
C SER A 93 13.35 -6.14 47.38
N ASN A 94 14.02 -5.61 48.41
CA ASN A 94 15.22 -4.81 48.28
C ASN A 94 16.40 -5.74 47.91
N ALA A 95 17.19 -5.37 46.90
CA ALA A 95 18.66 -5.44 46.96
C ALA A 95 19.34 -4.82 45.73
N SER A 96 20.15 -3.79 46.04
CA SER A 96 21.47 -3.44 45.49
C SER A 96 21.66 -2.97 44.04
N ASP A 97 22.12 -1.72 43.96
CA ASP A 97 22.94 -1.10 42.91
C ASP A 97 24.16 -1.92 42.48
N ALA A 98 24.39 -2.02 41.17
CA ALA A 98 25.72 -1.94 40.56
C ALA A 98 25.64 -1.74 39.02
N ALA A 99 26.43 -0.77 38.53
CA ALA A 99 26.96 -0.63 37.16
C ALA A 99 25.97 -0.39 36.00
N ARG A 100 25.69 0.89 35.72
CA ARG A 100 25.18 1.34 34.40
C ARG A 100 26.33 1.44 33.40
N SER A 101 26.35 0.53 32.42
CA SER A 101 26.90 0.77 31.08
C SER A 101 25.75 0.72 30.06
N PRO A 102 25.79 1.52 28.98
CA PRO A 102 24.65 1.65 28.07
C PRO A 102 24.52 0.40 27.20
N ILE A 103 23.46 -0.38 27.44
CA ILE A 103 23.06 -1.50 26.58
C ILE A 103 22.58 -0.93 25.26
N GLN A 104 23.42 -1.08 24.25
CA GLN A 104 23.07 -0.90 22.85
C GLN A 104 22.09 -2.04 22.49
N GLY A 105 20.80 -1.73 22.56
CA GLY A 105 19.70 -2.66 22.32
C GLY A 105 19.72 -3.21 20.90
N ARG A 106 20.44 -4.32 20.72
CA ARG A 106 20.24 -5.26 19.63
C ARG A 106 18.85 -5.85 19.84
N ILE A 107 17.83 -5.29 19.20
CA ILE A 107 16.52 -5.92 19.13
C ILE A 107 16.74 -7.24 18.41
N GLN A 108 16.84 -8.32 19.18
CA GLN A 108 16.71 -9.66 18.67
C GLN A 108 15.27 -9.79 18.19
N ASP A 109 15.13 -10.03 16.90
CA ASP A 109 13.93 -10.41 16.16
C ASP A 109 13.45 -11.81 16.62
N GLU A 110 13.41 -12.03 17.94
CA GLU A 110 13.11 -13.31 18.56
C GLU A 110 11.62 -13.64 18.39
N GLN A 111 11.41 -14.51 17.40
CA GLN A 111 10.36 -15.53 17.36
C GLN A 111 8.91 -15.05 17.24
N ARG A 112 8.61 -14.31 16.18
CA ARG A 112 7.29 -14.45 15.53
C ARG A 112 7.37 -15.52 14.45
N MET A 113 7.12 -16.77 14.81
CA MET A 113 7.07 -17.89 13.87
C MET A 113 5.98 -17.64 12.82
N PRO A 114 6.21 -17.68 11.50
CA PRO A 114 5.18 -17.50 10.46
C PRO A 114 3.99 -18.45 10.68
N PHE A 115 2.80 -18.13 10.14
CA PHE A 115 1.67 -19.08 10.15
C PHE A 115 2.16 -20.43 9.62
N GLN A 116 2.08 -21.46 10.47
CA GLN A 116 2.54 -22.80 10.12
C GLN A 116 1.40 -23.53 9.40
N GLY A 117 1.61 -23.84 8.13
CA GLY A 117 0.67 -24.59 7.30
C GLY A 117 1.00 -24.45 5.83
N LYS A 118 0.83 -25.52 5.06
CA LYS A 118 0.93 -25.45 3.59
C LYS A 118 -0.32 -24.74 3.08
N ILE A 119 -0.15 -23.59 2.43
CA ILE A 119 -1.23 -22.90 1.74
C ILE A 119 -1.30 -23.46 0.33
N GLU A 120 -2.36 -24.21 0.04
CA GLU A 120 -2.52 -24.85 -1.28
C GLU A 120 -2.57 -23.86 -2.44
N SER A 121 -3.09 -22.66 -2.19
CA SER A 121 -3.19 -21.58 -3.17
C SER A 121 -1.89 -20.79 -3.38
N LEU A 122 -0.87 -21.00 -2.53
CA LEU A 122 0.45 -20.38 -2.71
C LEU A 122 1.22 -21.18 -3.77
N ILE A 123 1.63 -20.49 -4.82
CA ILE A 123 2.37 -21.08 -5.94
C ILE A 123 3.85 -21.07 -5.57
N GLU A 124 4.39 -22.25 -5.26
CA GLU A 124 5.81 -22.37 -5.00
C GLU A 124 6.64 -22.05 -6.25
N THR A 125 7.49 -21.04 -6.13
CA THR A 125 8.43 -20.65 -7.18
C THR A 125 9.84 -20.68 -6.63
N PRO A 126 10.82 -21.15 -7.42
CA PRO A 126 12.21 -20.99 -7.02
C PRO A 126 12.52 -19.50 -6.92
N LEU A 127 13.35 -19.12 -5.96
CA LEU A 127 13.93 -17.79 -5.98
C LEU A 127 14.82 -17.71 -7.22
N GLU A 128 14.32 -17.08 -8.29
CA GLU A 128 14.93 -17.17 -9.60
C GLU A 128 16.38 -16.66 -9.58
N ALA A 129 17.30 -17.49 -10.07
CA ALA A 129 18.66 -17.05 -10.39
C ALA A 129 18.69 -16.14 -11.64
N GLN A 130 17.60 -16.12 -12.41
CA GLN A 130 17.49 -15.34 -13.64
C GLN A 130 17.20 -13.88 -13.34
N LYS A 131 17.81 -12.96 -14.09
CA LYS A 131 17.60 -11.51 -13.91
C LYS A 131 16.12 -11.12 -14.09
N PRO A 132 15.63 -10.08 -13.38
CA PRO A 132 14.30 -9.55 -13.61
C PRO A 132 14.14 -9.13 -15.07
N ARG A 133 12.95 -9.36 -15.62
CA ARG A 133 12.62 -9.03 -17.01
C ARG A 133 11.43 -8.09 -17.03
N SER A 134 11.53 -7.05 -17.87
CA SER A 134 10.40 -6.18 -18.15
C SER A 134 9.62 -6.73 -19.34
N GLU A 135 8.31 -6.85 -19.21
CA GLU A 135 7.45 -7.38 -20.27
C GLU A 135 6.18 -6.53 -20.43
N SER A 136 5.68 -6.39 -21.66
CA SER A 136 4.38 -5.76 -21.89
C SER A 136 3.28 -6.76 -21.57
N ILE A 137 2.52 -6.51 -20.50
CA ILE A 137 1.49 -7.43 -20.02
C ILE A 137 0.11 -6.94 -20.49
N PRO A 138 -0.63 -7.71 -21.29
CA PRO A 138 -1.96 -7.31 -21.73
C PRO A 138 -2.94 -7.27 -20.54
N PRO A 139 -3.94 -6.38 -20.52
CA PRO A 139 -4.95 -6.33 -19.45
C PRO A 139 -5.67 -7.67 -19.20
N GLN A 140 -5.80 -8.49 -20.24
CA GLN A 140 -6.38 -9.83 -20.17
C GLN A 140 -5.63 -10.74 -19.19
N THR A 141 -4.32 -10.55 -19.00
CA THR A 141 -3.53 -11.32 -18.00
C THR A 141 -3.96 -10.99 -16.58
N PHE A 142 -4.25 -9.72 -16.28
CA PHE A 142 -4.75 -9.28 -14.97
C PHE A 142 -6.13 -9.86 -14.70
N ARG A 143 -7.01 -9.83 -15.71
CA ARG A 143 -8.34 -10.44 -15.63
C ARG A 143 -8.27 -11.95 -15.44
N ALA A 144 -7.44 -12.66 -16.22
CA ALA A 144 -7.27 -14.11 -16.10
C ALA A 144 -6.72 -14.51 -14.72
N TRP A 145 -5.80 -13.71 -14.16
CA TRP A 145 -5.35 -13.89 -12.79
C TRP A 145 -6.50 -13.72 -11.79
N LEU A 146 -7.32 -12.68 -11.92
CA LEU A 146 -8.47 -12.44 -11.04
C LEU A 146 -9.51 -13.56 -11.13
N GLU A 147 -9.80 -14.06 -12.34
CA GLU A 147 -10.69 -15.19 -12.58
C GLU A 147 -10.17 -16.50 -11.96
N SER A 148 -8.86 -16.70 -11.97
CA SER A 148 -8.22 -17.87 -11.35
C SER A 148 -8.21 -17.76 -9.83
N ALA A 149 -7.81 -16.60 -9.30
CA ALA A 149 -7.69 -16.36 -7.87
C ALA A 149 -9.06 -16.28 -7.20
N HIS A 150 -9.99 -15.51 -7.78
CA HIS A 150 -11.29 -15.21 -7.17
C HIS A 150 -12.42 -15.46 -8.16
N PRO A 151 -12.68 -16.73 -8.53
CA PRO A 151 -13.64 -17.06 -9.58
C PRO A 151 -15.02 -16.47 -9.30
N GLN A 152 -15.51 -16.56 -8.06
CA GLN A 152 -16.83 -16.02 -7.69
C GLN A 152 -16.87 -14.49 -7.68
N PHE A 153 -15.79 -13.83 -7.27
CA PHE A 153 -15.70 -12.37 -7.32
C PHE A 153 -15.63 -11.87 -8.76
N SER A 154 -14.82 -12.51 -9.61
CA SER A 154 -14.58 -12.10 -10.99
C SER A 154 -15.87 -11.99 -11.83
N LEU A 155 -16.85 -12.87 -11.58
CA LEU A 155 -18.15 -12.87 -12.26
C LEU A 155 -19.00 -11.62 -11.97
N LYS A 156 -18.78 -10.99 -10.82
CA LYS A 156 -19.53 -9.82 -10.33
C LYS A 156 -18.66 -8.58 -10.15
N ALA A 157 -17.36 -8.65 -10.45
CA ALA A 157 -16.40 -7.59 -10.16
C ALA A 157 -16.83 -6.24 -10.77
N SER A 158 -17.26 -6.26 -12.03
CA SER A 158 -17.72 -5.09 -12.77
C SER A 158 -19.08 -4.54 -12.32
N GLN A 159 -19.81 -5.25 -11.44
CA GLN A 159 -21.10 -4.83 -10.90
C GLN A 159 -20.95 -3.98 -9.63
N ASN A 160 -19.75 -3.91 -9.05
CA ASN A 160 -19.50 -3.04 -7.91
C ASN A 160 -19.70 -1.58 -8.30
N ALA A 161 -20.36 -0.80 -7.43
CA ALA A 161 -20.49 0.63 -7.65
C ALA A 161 -19.11 1.31 -7.51
N PRO A 162 -18.74 2.29 -8.36
CA PRO A 162 -17.43 2.91 -8.33
C PRO A 162 -17.04 3.52 -6.97
N GLU A 163 -17.98 3.93 -6.13
CA GLU A 163 -17.72 4.48 -4.79
C GLU A 163 -17.33 3.44 -3.74
N THR A 164 -17.45 2.14 -4.06
CA THR A 164 -17.03 1.04 -3.18
C THR A 164 -15.52 0.95 -3.02
N VAL A 165 -14.77 1.37 -4.04
CA VAL A 165 -13.31 1.51 -4.04
C VAL A 165 -12.96 2.96 -4.35
N ILE A 166 -12.25 3.63 -3.45
CA ILE A 166 -11.78 5.01 -3.67
C ILE A 166 -10.25 5.03 -3.74
N CYS A 167 -9.72 5.51 -4.87
CA CYS A 167 -8.30 5.82 -5.03
C CYS A 167 -8.07 7.31 -4.75
N ILE A 168 -7.29 7.60 -3.70
CA ILE A 168 -6.82 8.95 -3.39
C ILE A 168 -5.56 9.17 -4.20
N LYS A 169 -5.66 10.06 -5.19
CA LYS A 169 -4.61 10.35 -6.16
C LYS A 169 -3.32 10.79 -5.46
N GLY A 170 -2.25 10.09 -5.81
CA GLY A 170 -0.88 10.41 -5.46
C GLY A 170 -0.19 11.34 -6.45
N ARG A 171 1.09 11.61 -6.21
CA ARG A 171 1.97 12.32 -7.14
C ARG A 171 2.59 11.38 -8.18
N TRP A 172 2.90 10.14 -7.79
CA TRP A 172 3.67 9.21 -8.65
C TRP A 172 3.03 7.84 -8.85
N ASP A 173 2.25 7.35 -7.91
CA ASP A 173 1.46 6.11 -8.09
C ASP A 173 0.06 6.44 -8.64
N ASP A 174 -0.49 5.49 -9.39
CA ASP A 174 -1.82 5.55 -9.97
C ASP A 174 -2.47 4.16 -9.97
N SER A 175 -2.92 3.72 -8.78
CA SER A 175 -3.54 2.41 -8.59
C SER A 175 -4.76 2.17 -9.47
N SER A 176 -5.47 3.24 -9.85
CA SER A 176 -6.61 3.21 -10.78
C SER A 176 -6.27 2.47 -12.07
N LYS A 177 -5.07 2.66 -12.64
CA LYS A 177 -4.64 1.99 -13.87
C LYS A 177 -4.55 0.47 -13.73
N THR A 178 -4.18 -0.01 -12.53
CA THR A 178 -4.13 -1.44 -12.25
C THR A 178 -5.54 -1.99 -12.01
N LEU A 179 -6.39 -1.25 -11.29
CA LEU A 179 -7.79 -1.63 -11.09
C LEU A 179 -8.57 -1.71 -12.41
N ASP A 180 -8.29 -0.81 -13.37
CA ASP A 180 -8.86 -0.86 -14.72
C ASP A 180 -8.53 -2.18 -15.44
N LYS A 181 -7.30 -2.67 -15.30
CA LYS A 181 -6.86 -3.94 -15.90
C LYS A 181 -7.54 -5.14 -15.24
N PHE A 182 -7.81 -5.06 -13.94
CA PHE A 182 -8.62 -6.04 -13.22
C PHE A 182 -10.13 -5.91 -13.46
N GLN A 183 -10.57 -4.83 -14.13
CA GLN A 183 -11.98 -4.47 -14.31
C GLN A 183 -12.74 -4.32 -12.98
N ILE A 184 -12.09 -3.72 -11.99
CA ILE A 184 -12.69 -3.38 -10.70
C ILE A 184 -13.11 -1.89 -10.75
N PRO A 185 -14.42 -1.59 -10.73
CA PRO A 185 -14.92 -0.21 -10.72
C PRO A 185 -14.44 0.55 -9.49
N HIS A 186 -14.03 1.80 -9.69
CA HIS A 186 -13.49 2.63 -8.62
C HIS A 186 -13.69 4.12 -8.92
N SER A 187 -13.62 4.94 -7.87
CA SER A 187 -13.64 6.39 -7.95
C SER A 187 -12.28 6.96 -7.62
N LYS A 188 -11.84 7.97 -8.38
CA LYS A 188 -10.60 8.69 -8.11
C LYS A 188 -10.88 10.07 -7.53
N ILE A 189 -10.26 10.38 -6.41
CA ILE A 189 -10.38 11.70 -5.77
C ILE A 189 -9.00 12.28 -5.46
N GLY A 190 -8.89 13.61 -5.45
CA GLY A 190 -7.71 14.29 -4.90
C GLY A 190 -7.79 14.40 -3.38
N SER A 191 -6.64 14.53 -2.69
CA SER A 191 -6.60 14.67 -1.22
C SER A 191 -7.41 15.88 -0.71
N GLY A 192 -7.53 16.96 -1.48
CA GLY A 192 -8.36 18.12 -1.15
C GLY A 192 -9.86 17.84 -1.05
N LYS A 193 -10.37 16.76 -1.68
CA LYS A 193 -11.78 16.35 -1.59
C LYS A 193 -12.06 15.34 -0.46
N LEU A 194 -11.03 14.89 0.24
CA LEU A 194 -11.15 13.81 1.21
C LEU A 194 -12.10 14.19 2.36
N ALA A 195 -12.00 15.41 2.87
CA ALA A 195 -12.83 15.90 3.97
C ALA A 195 -14.33 15.89 3.62
N SER A 196 -14.72 16.20 2.37
CA SER A 196 -16.13 16.25 1.94
C SER A 196 -16.66 14.95 1.33
N THR A 197 -15.79 14.00 0.96
CA THR A 197 -16.22 12.75 0.30
C THR A 197 -16.99 11.83 1.27
N ASN A 198 -18.16 11.33 0.90
CA ASN A 198 -18.89 10.38 1.74
C ASN A 198 -18.29 8.96 1.61
N PHE A 199 -17.95 8.32 2.73
CA PHE A 199 -17.42 6.95 2.78
C PHE A 199 -18.44 5.90 3.22
N ALA A 200 -19.74 6.25 3.29
CA ALA A 200 -20.78 5.34 3.78
C ALA A 200 -20.85 4.00 3.00
N ASN A 201 -20.65 4.05 1.68
CA ASN A 201 -20.67 2.88 0.81
C ASN A 201 -19.28 2.38 0.41
N THR A 202 -18.22 3.04 0.90
CA THR A 202 -16.84 2.68 0.58
C THR A 202 -16.41 1.50 1.43
N ARG A 203 -15.80 0.50 0.78
CA ARG A 203 -15.24 -0.69 1.45
C ARG A 203 -13.73 -0.68 1.43
N VAL A 204 -13.15 -0.14 0.35
CA VAL A 204 -11.70 -0.08 0.14
C VAL A 204 -11.28 1.35 -0.18
N ILE A 205 -10.22 1.82 0.47
CA ILE A 205 -9.53 3.06 0.12
C ILE A 205 -8.09 2.73 -0.23
N ILE A 206 -7.60 3.25 -1.35
CA ILE A 206 -6.19 3.18 -1.74
C ILE A 206 -5.61 4.59 -1.66
N VAL A 207 -4.54 4.77 -0.90
CA VAL A 207 -3.78 6.01 -0.80
C VAL A 207 -2.51 5.87 -1.61
N ASP A 208 -2.55 6.41 -2.83
CA ASP A 208 -1.40 6.42 -3.73
C ASP A 208 -0.31 7.38 -3.21
N CYS A 209 0.95 7.02 -3.43
CA CYS A 209 2.14 7.78 -3.03
C CYS A 209 2.07 9.25 -3.52
N ALA A 210 2.28 10.30 -2.71
CA ALA A 210 3.00 10.37 -1.42
C ALA A 210 2.12 10.39 -0.15
N GLY A 211 0.79 10.41 -0.27
CA GLY A 211 -0.08 10.60 0.89
C GLY A 211 -0.09 12.01 1.48
N ASP A 212 -0.06 13.06 0.65
CA ASP A 212 -0.23 14.46 1.10
C ASP A 212 -1.67 14.72 1.61
N ILE A 213 -1.93 14.32 2.85
CA ILE A 213 -3.26 14.36 3.48
C ILE A 213 -3.18 15.23 4.74
N ASN A 214 -4.10 16.18 4.87
CA ASN A 214 -4.20 17.03 6.04
C ASN A 214 -4.72 16.26 7.28
N ASN A 215 -4.64 16.85 8.47
CA ASN A 215 -5.01 16.17 9.72
C ASN A 215 -6.48 15.72 9.76
N ALA A 216 -7.41 16.54 9.23
CA ALA A 216 -8.81 16.16 9.13
C ALA A 216 -9.02 14.94 8.24
N GLY A 217 -8.30 14.87 7.11
CA GLY A 217 -8.34 13.72 6.21
C GLY A 217 -7.73 12.47 6.83
N LYS A 218 -6.60 12.61 7.54
CA LYS A 218 -5.98 11.51 8.30
C LYS A 218 -6.94 10.93 9.34
N GLN A 219 -7.60 11.79 10.12
CA GLN A 219 -8.60 11.35 11.10
C GLN A 219 -9.76 10.63 10.42
N LYS A 220 -10.26 11.16 9.30
CA LYS A 220 -11.38 10.53 8.57
C LYS A 220 -11.03 9.15 8.03
N LEU A 221 -9.82 8.97 7.50
CA LEU A 221 -9.32 7.67 7.05
C LEU A 221 -9.12 6.71 8.21
N ARG A 222 -8.60 7.19 9.34
CA ARG A 222 -8.50 6.42 10.58
C ARG A 222 -9.88 5.92 11.03
N ASP A 223 -10.89 6.78 11.02
CA ASP A 223 -12.27 6.42 11.39
C ASP A 223 -12.91 5.43 10.41
N PHE A 224 -12.60 5.56 9.12
CA PHE A 224 -13.02 4.60 8.09
C PHE A 224 -12.49 3.19 8.40
N VAL A 225 -11.19 3.06 8.66
CA VAL A 225 -10.60 1.76 9.01
C VAL A 225 -11.14 1.25 10.35
N LEU A 226 -11.24 2.11 11.36
CA LEU A 226 -11.82 1.78 12.67
C LEU A 226 -13.18 1.09 12.54
N ARG A 227 -14.02 1.57 11.61
CA ARG A 227 -15.38 1.04 11.37
C ARG A 227 -15.43 -0.25 10.55
N GLY A 228 -14.34 -0.69 9.93
CA GLY A 228 -14.31 -1.91 9.12
C GLY A 228 -13.71 -1.76 7.73
N GLY A 229 -13.32 -0.54 7.34
CA GLY A 229 -12.73 -0.27 6.04
C GLY A 229 -11.36 -0.89 5.82
N TYR A 230 -11.03 -1.19 4.57
CA TYR A 230 -9.74 -1.71 4.14
C TYR A 230 -8.95 -0.59 3.50
N LEU A 231 -7.78 -0.27 4.04
CA LEU A 231 -6.93 0.80 3.53
C LEU A 231 -5.61 0.23 3.01
N LEU A 232 -5.34 0.44 1.73
CA LEU A 232 -4.04 0.18 1.13
C LEU A 232 -3.29 1.50 0.98
N SER A 233 -1.98 1.49 1.23
CA SER A 233 -1.10 2.62 0.96
C SER A 233 0.21 2.16 0.36
N THR A 234 0.86 3.04 -0.39
CA THR A 234 2.05 2.71 -1.16
C THR A 234 3.19 3.69 -0.89
N ASP A 235 4.40 3.16 -0.76
CA ASP A 235 5.68 3.85 -0.74
C ASP A 235 5.76 5.10 0.16
N TRP A 236 6.00 6.30 -0.37
CA TRP A 236 6.28 7.51 0.44
C TRP A 236 5.11 7.95 1.33
N ALA A 237 3.92 7.38 1.13
CA ALA A 237 2.80 7.49 2.07
C ALA A 237 3.17 7.02 3.50
N LEU A 238 4.25 6.27 3.67
CA LEU A 238 4.75 5.83 4.97
C LEU A 238 5.07 6.99 5.93
N ASP A 239 5.73 8.04 5.46
CA ASP A 239 6.21 9.12 6.33
C ASP A 239 5.10 10.11 6.67
N GLY A 240 4.66 10.90 5.69
CA GLY A 240 3.71 11.99 5.92
C GLY A 240 2.31 11.53 6.31
N PHE A 241 1.89 10.32 5.91
CA PHE A 241 0.53 9.82 6.14
C PHE A 241 0.46 8.72 7.20
N LEU A 242 1.09 7.56 7.00
CA LEU A 242 0.93 6.42 7.89
C LEU A 242 1.50 6.69 9.28
N THR A 243 2.73 7.22 9.37
CA THR A 243 3.36 7.54 10.66
C THR A 243 2.49 8.50 11.49
N ALA A 244 1.86 9.47 10.84
CA ALA A 244 0.96 10.42 11.52
C ALA A 244 -0.40 9.80 11.89
N THR A 245 -0.89 8.83 11.12
CA THR A 245 -2.26 8.28 11.28
C THR A 245 -2.28 7.06 12.21
N TRP A 246 -1.20 6.26 12.25
CA TRP A 246 -1.01 5.09 13.10
C TRP A 246 0.41 5.06 13.69
N PRO A 247 0.75 6.00 14.60
CA PRO A 247 2.12 6.21 15.08
C PRO A 247 2.74 5.03 15.85
N ASN A 248 1.95 4.06 16.28
CA ASN A 248 2.41 2.89 17.03
C ASN A 248 2.39 1.60 16.20
N SER A 249 2.34 1.70 14.86
CA SER A 249 2.27 0.52 13.98
C SER A 249 3.53 0.39 13.15
N ILE A 250 3.72 1.29 12.20
CA ILE A 250 4.88 1.35 11.31
C ILE A 250 5.29 2.79 11.07
N LYS A 251 6.58 3.02 10.80
CA LYS A 251 7.12 4.32 10.39
C LYS A 251 8.20 4.16 9.34
N TRP A 252 8.57 5.28 8.70
CA TRP A 252 9.77 5.33 7.88
C TRP A 252 11.01 5.36 8.76
N ASN A 253 11.93 4.43 8.51
CA ASN A 253 13.16 4.28 9.29
C ASN A 253 14.33 5.16 8.83
N LYS A 254 14.03 6.11 7.94
CA LYS A 254 14.99 7.02 7.29
C LYS A 254 15.93 6.34 6.29
N GLY A 255 15.77 5.04 6.05
CA GLY A 255 16.42 4.32 4.96
C GLY A 255 15.63 4.38 3.65
N THR A 256 16.35 4.31 2.54
CA THR A 256 15.77 4.19 1.20
C THR A 256 16.47 3.08 0.40
N ASN A 257 15.80 2.52 -0.60
CA ASN A 257 16.40 1.53 -1.48
C ASN A 257 17.45 2.16 -2.42
N ARG A 258 18.49 1.39 -2.76
CA ARG A 258 19.46 1.77 -3.81
C ARG A 258 19.20 1.10 -5.16
N ARG A 259 18.36 0.06 -5.16
CA ARG A 259 18.06 -0.76 -6.35
C ARG A 259 16.62 -0.57 -6.76
N ASP A 260 16.39 -0.42 -8.06
CA ASP A 260 15.04 -0.31 -8.62
C ASP A 260 14.29 -1.64 -8.56
N ILE A 261 14.97 -2.79 -8.51
CA ILE A 261 14.32 -4.11 -8.43
C ILE A 261 15.09 -4.97 -7.44
N VAL A 262 14.35 -5.63 -6.55
CA VAL A 262 14.90 -6.53 -5.53
C VAL A 262 14.24 -7.91 -5.56
N ASP A 263 14.88 -8.91 -4.95
CA ASP A 263 14.24 -10.20 -4.68
C ASP A 263 13.13 -10.05 -3.64
N ALA A 264 12.07 -10.83 -3.76
CA ALA A 264 10.97 -10.85 -2.81
C ALA A 264 10.54 -12.28 -2.50
N THR A 265 10.40 -12.57 -1.22
CA THR A 265 9.96 -13.86 -0.68
C THR A 265 8.75 -13.62 0.21
N ALA A 266 7.71 -14.42 0.00
CA ALA A 266 6.56 -14.52 0.89
C ALA A 266 7.01 -14.89 2.31
N PHE A 267 6.41 -14.29 3.33
CA PHE A 267 6.83 -14.46 4.72
C PHE A 267 5.72 -15.01 5.63
N ASP A 268 4.92 -14.16 6.26
CA ASP A 268 3.82 -14.60 7.13
C ASP A 268 2.56 -14.85 6.30
N THR A 269 2.53 -15.98 5.60
CA THR A 269 1.50 -16.27 4.59
C THR A 269 0.13 -16.65 5.18
N ASP A 270 -0.97 -16.37 4.47
CA ASP A 270 -2.33 -16.81 4.83
C ASP A 270 -3.22 -17.04 3.59
N PRO A 271 -4.29 -17.86 3.69
CA PRO A 271 -5.11 -18.21 2.53
C PRO A 271 -5.86 -17.04 1.87
N VAL A 272 -6.03 -15.91 2.55
CA VAL A 272 -6.75 -14.74 1.99
C VAL A 272 -5.79 -13.91 1.15
N LEU A 273 -4.65 -13.52 1.72
CA LEU A 273 -3.70 -12.62 1.05
C LEU A 273 -2.79 -13.34 0.06
N PHE A 274 -2.56 -14.65 0.22
CA PHE A 274 -1.66 -15.45 -0.63
C PHE A 274 -2.41 -16.40 -1.57
N ASN A 275 -3.67 -16.10 -1.86
CA ASN A 275 -4.45 -16.82 -2.86
C ASN A 275 -3.90 -16.56 -4.27
N HIS A 276 -3.44 -17.61 -4.97
CA HIS A 276 -2.82 -17.50 -6.30
C HIS A 276 -1.64 -16.52 -6.37
N VAL A 277 -0.86 -16.46 -5.28
CA VAL A 277 0.37 -15.66 -5.17
C VAL A 277 1.58 -16.57 -5.25
N VAL A 278 2.71 -16.06 -5.76
CA VAL A 278 3.96 -16.82 -5.82
C VAL A 278 4.75 -16.71 -4.51
N SER A 279 5.48 -17.76 -4.13
CA SER A 279 6.32 -17.72 -2.91
C SER A 279 7.57 -16.86 -3.08
N ASN A 280 8.08 -16.76 -4.30
CA ASN A 280 9.24 -15.95 -4.66
C ASN A 280 9.07 -15.23 -6.01
N ALA A 281 9.50 -13.97 -6.09
CA ALA A 281 9.55 -13.20 -7.34
C ALA A 281 10.53 -12.02 -7.23
N TYR A 282 10.59 -11.21 -8.28
CA TYR A 282 11.13 -9.86 -8.20
C TYR A 282 10.08 -8.85 -7.76
N TRP A 283 10.56 -7.74 -7.22
CA TRP A 283 9.75 -6.65 -6.72
C TRP A 283 10.34 -5.31 -7.15
N LYS A 284 9.57 -4.58 -7.96
CA LYS A 284 9.93 -3.23 -8.40
C LYS A 284 9.75 -2.23 -7.26
N LEU A 285 10.80 -1.45 -7.03
CA LEU A 285 10.86 -0.30 -6.15
C LEU A 285 11.15 0.94 -6.98
N ASP A 286 10.65 2.09 -6.54
CA ASP A 286 11.01 3.35 -7.17
C ASP A 286 12.25 3.95 -6.52
N GLN A 287 12.79 4.99 -7.14
CA GLN A 287 13.93 5.67 -6.57
C GLN A 287 13.53 6.21 -5.20
N ASP A 288 14.37 5.97 -4.19
CA ASP A 288 14.20 6.49 -2.84
C ASP A 288 12.91 6.02 -2.14
N SER A 289 12.38 4.84 -2.47
CA SER A 289 11.27 4.21 -1.75
C SER A 289 11.57 4.07 -0.24
N HIS A 290 10.57 4.38 0.59
CA HIS A 290 10.73 4.50 2.04
C HIS A 290 10.73 3.12 2.74
N LEU A 291 11.78 2.82 3.51
CA LEU A 291 11.90 1.53 4.19
C LEU A 291 11.17 1.49 5.55
N ILE A 292 10.56 0.34 5.83
CA ILE A 292 9.60 0.15 6.92
C ILE A 292 10.29 -0.24 8.22
N HIS A 293 10.06 0.53 9.28
CA HIS A 293 10.28 0.13 10.66
C HIS A 293 8.97 -0.28 11.32
N ILE A 294 9.00 -1.31 12.16
CA ILE A 294 7.88 -1.71 13.03
C ILE A 294 8.17 -1.19 14.44
N GLU A 295 7.33 -0.28 14.94
CA GLU A 295 7.61 0.52 16.15
C GLU A 295 7.83 -0.27 17.43
N GLN A 296 7.05 -1.33 17.67
CA GLN A 296 7.13 -2.07 18.94
C GLN A 296 6.86 -3.58 18.81
N PRO A 297 7.56 -4.40 19.62
CA PRO A 297 7.16 -5.78 19.89
C PRO A 297 5.72 -5.80 20.40
N GLY A 298 4.88 -6.63 19.77
CA GLY A 298 3.48 -6.76 20.16
C GLY A 298 2.48 -5.97 19.31
N THR A 299 2.92 -5.14 18.38
CA THR A 299 2.04 -4.64 17.31
C THR A 299 1.47 -5.82 16.52
N ASN A 300 0.19 -5.81 16.18
CA ASN A 300 -0.45 -6.86 15.36
C ASN A 300 -0.06 -6.74 13.87
N VAL A 301 1.12 -6.15 13.59
CA VAL A 301 1.72 -6.03 12.26
C VAL A 301 2.26 -7.37 11.84
N ARG A 302 1.78 -7.84 10.70
CA ARG A 302 2.25 -9.02 9.99
C ARG A 302 3.08 -8.59 8.79
N ILE A 303 4.24 -9.23 8.61
CA ILE A 303 5.12 -9.01 7.46
C ILE A 303 4.70 -9.97 6.36
N LEU A 304 4.30 -9.44 5.21
CA LEU A 304 3.79 -10.23 4.09
C LEU A 304 4.91 -10.66 3.14
N ALA A 305 5.86 -9.77 2.87
CA ALA A 305 6.98 -10.04 1.97
C ALA A 305 8.27 -9.42 2.49
N LYS A 306 9.39 -10.12 2.28
CA LYS A 306 10.75 -9.67 2.61
C LYS A 306 11.67 -9.79 1.41
N SER A 307 12.74 -8.99 1.40
CA SER A 307 13.81 -9.03 0.42
C SER A 307 15.15 -9.21 1.10
N ARG A 308 15.98 -10.13 0.61
CA ARG A 308 17.35 -10.29 1.13
C ARG A 308 18.29 -9.23 0.56
N GLN A 309 18.01 -8.75 -0.66
CA GLN A 309 18.77 -7.67 -1.27
C GLN A 309 18.52 -6.33 -0.55
N LEU A 310 17.27 -6.07 -0.14
CA LEU A 310 16.90 -4.83 0.54
C LEU A 310 17.49 -4.71 1.95
N VAL A 311 17.81 -5.84 2.62
CA VAL A 311 18.47 -5.86 3.94
C VAL A 311 19.77 -5.06 3.95
N GLN A 312 20.46 -4.94 2.81
CA GLN A 312 21.72 -4.18 2.70
C GLN A 312 21.52 -2.66 2.69
N ASP A 313 20.34 -2.22 2.27
CA ASP A 313 19.97 -0.80 2.22
C ASP A 313 19.16 -0.38 3.45
N ASP A 314 18.53 -1.34 4.13
CA ASP A 314 17.68 -1.14 5.30
C ASP A 314 18.49 -0.91 6.60
N PRO A 315 18.36 0.26 7.27
CA PRO A 315 18.96 0.54 8.57
C PRO A 315 18.63 -0.51 9.64
N ASP A 316 17.41 -1.04 9.62
CA ASP A 316 16.96 -2.06 10.57
C ASP A 316 17.38 -3.48 10.16
N ARG A 317 17.92 -3.64 8.94
CA ARG A 317 18.26 -4.93 8.32
C ARG A 317 17.08 -5.90 8.27
N ALA A 318 15.86 -5.39 8.21
CA ALA A 318 14.64 -6.19 8.19
C ALA A 318 14.26 -6.60 6.75
N GLY A 319 14.52 -5.74 5.76
CA GLY A 319 14.23 -5.99 4.35
C GLY A 319 12.74 -6.13 4.07
N ILE A 320 11.88 -5.38 4.78
CA ILE A 320 10.43 -5.49 4.68
C ILE A 320 9.92 -4.82 3.40
N LEU A 321 9.12 -5.55 2.62
CA LEU A 321 8.49 -5.06 1.38
C LEU A 321 7.00 -4.75 1.54
N ALA A 322 6.29 -5.52 2.38
CA ALA A 322 4.88 -5.31 2.60
C ALA A 322 4.45 -5.78 3.99
N VAL A 323 3.49 -5.07 4.57
CA VAL A 323 2.92 -5.36 5.89
C VAL A 323 1.40 -5.19 5.88
N VAL A 324 0.74 -5.87 6.80
CA VAL A 324 -0.68 -5.65 7.11
C VAL A 324 -0.88 -5.61 8.62
N PHE A 325 -1.78 -4.78 9.11
CA PHE A 325 -2.19 -4.77 10.50
C PHE A 325 -3.68 -4.45 10.67
N PRO A 326 -4.35 -5.03 11.67
CA PRO A 326 -5.71 -4.67 12.00
C PRO A 326 -5.76 -3.32 12.71
N PHE A 327 -6.83 -2.56 12.49
CA PHE A 327 -7.16 -1.39 13.29
C PHE A 327 -8.68 -1.26 13.44
N GLY A 328 -9.16 -1.37 14.69
CA GLY A 328 -10.60 -1.50 14.94
C GLY A 328 -11.16 -2.75 14.28
N ARG A 329 -12.17 -2.58 13.43
CA ARG A 329 -12.77 -3.67 12.64
C ARG A 329 -12.15 -3.83 11.26
N GLY A 330 -11.29 -2.91 10.83
CA GLY A 330 -10.71 -2.86 9.49
C GLY A 330 -9.24 -3.27 9.47
N PHE A 331 -8.61 -3.07 8.31
CA PHE A 331 -7.22 -3.42 8.05
C PHE A 331 -6.50 -2.32 7.31
N VAL A 332 -5.22 -2.16 7.62
CA VAL A 332 -4.28 -1.31 6.89
C VAL A 332 -3.21 -2.20 6.29
N MET A 333 -3.03 -2.13 4.97
CA MET A 333 -1.90 -2.69 4.26
C MET A 333 -1.00 -1.57 3.76
N HIS A 334 0.31 -1.79 3.88
CA HIS A 334 1.32 -0.91 3.31
C HIS A 334 2.33 -1.72 2.53
N MET A 335 2.78 -1.18 1.40
CA MET A 335 3.84 -1.76 0.60
C MET A 335 4.88 -0.72 0.20
N THR A 336 6.14 -1.13 0.22
CA THR A 336 7.27 -0.40 -0.35
C THR A 336 7.22 -0.54 -1.87
N GLY A 337 7.24 0.58 -2.60
CA GLY A 337 6.97 0.62 -4.04
C GLY A 337 5.47 0.77 -4.37
N HIS A 338 5.18 0.93 -5.66
CA HIS A 338 3.85 1.27 -6.16
C HIS A 338 2.97 0.05 -6.43
N PHE A 339 1.65 0.26 -6.47
CA PHE A 339 0.69 -0.76 -6.92
C PHE A 339 0.55 -0.75 -8.45
N ASP A 340 0.73 0.40 -9.10
CA ASP A 340 0.70 0.49 -10.56
C ASP A 340 1.89 -0.21 -11.24
N ASN A 341 2.00 -0.12 -12.56
CA ASN A 341 3.11 -0.76 -13.26
C ASN A 341 4.47 -0.04 -13.06
N ASN A 342 4.46 1.22 -12.61
CA ASN A 342 5.51 2.24 -12.66
C ASN A 342 6.72 1.89 -13.54
N SER A 343 6.49 1.96 -14.85
CA SER A 343 7.48 1.69 -15.88
C SER A 343 8.07 3.00 -16.39
N LYS A 344 9.41 3.08 -16.49
CA LYS A 344 10.12 4.21 -17.14
C LYS A 344 9.74 4.37 -18.62
N LEU A 345 9.15 3.34 -19.22
CA LEU A 345 8.60 3.35 -20.58
C LEU A 345 7.11 3.72 -20.51
N ALA A 346 6.78 4.92 -20.98
CA ALA A 346 5.41 5.46 -20.97
C ALA A 346 4.47 4.81 -22.00
N ILE A 347 5.01 3.98 -22.90
CA ILE A 347 4.27 3.36 -24.02
C ILE A 347 4.10 1.88 -23.73
N GLY A 348 2.86 1.42 -23.56
CA GLY A 348 2.51 0.02 -23.33
C GLY A 348 2.35 -0.34 -21.85
N ASN A 349 1.66 -1.45 -21.57
CA ASN A 349 1.45 -1.98 -20.22
C ASN A 349 2.69 -2.74 -19.72
N PHE A 350 3.85 -2.10 -19.78
CA PHE A 350 5.10 -2.69 -19.33
C PHE A 350 5.07 -2.90 -17.83
N LEU A 351 5.37 -4.12 -17.40
CA LEU A 351 5.56 -4.51 -16.02
C LEU A 351 7.04 -4.88 -15.87
N PRO A 352 7.78 -4.25 -14.95
CA PRO A 352 9.22 -4.49 -14.77
C PRO A 352 9.53 -5.75 -13.94
N ASP A 353 8.53 -6.31 -13.28
CA ASP A 353 8.64 -7.42 -12.34
C ASP A 353 7.49 -8.47 -12.46
N PRO A 354 7.04 -8.88 -13.66
CA PRO A 354 6.10 -9.98 -13.80
C PRO A 354 6.67 -11.24 -13.17
N ALA A 355 5.86 -11.92 -12.35
CA ALA A 355 6.17 -13.24 -11.87
C ALA A 355 5.76 -14.26 -12.94
N PRO A 356 6.70 -15.04 -13.53
CA PRO A 356 6.41 -15.84 -14.73
C PRO A 356 5.26 -16.83 -14.58
N ARG A 357 4.99 -17.32 -13.36
CA ARG A 357 3.92 -18.29 -13.09
C ARG A 357 2.52 -17.70 -13.00
N ILE A 358 2.40 -16.39 -12.80
CA ILE A 358 1.09 -15.71 -12.63
C ILE A 358 0.88 -14.56 -13.62
N GLY A 359 1.90 -14.19 -14.40
CA GLY A 359 1.81 -13.19 -15.48
C GLY A 359 1.68 -11.72 -15.01
N ILE A 360 1.35 -11.50 -13.74
CA ILE A 360 1.41 -10.20 -13.05
C ILE A 360 2.51 -10.21 -11.99
N SER A 361 2.78 -9.09 -11.32
CA SER A 361 3.83 -9.03 -10.30
C SER A 361 3.33 -9.54 -8.94
N PHE A 362 4.27 -9.97 -8.10
CA PHE A 362 3.96 -10.42 -6.73
C PHE A 362 3.28 -9.31 -5.92
N ARG A 363 3.79 -8.08 -5.99
CA ARG A 363 3.17 -6.90 -5.35
C ARG A 363 1.73 -6.65 -5.81
N GLN A 364 1.45 -6.80 -7.10
CA GLN A 364 0.10 -6.61 -7.66
C GLN A 364 -0.86 -7.71 -7.20
N ALA A 365 -0.42 -8.97 -7.17
CA ALA A 365 -1.21 -10.08 -6.69
C ALA A 365 -1.61 -9.92 -5.21
N LEU A 366 -0.65 -9.55 -4.34
CA LEU A 366 -0.91 -9.27 -2.93
C LEU A 366 -1.89 -8.10 -2.73
N ALA A 367 -1.66 -6.98 -3.42
CA ALA A 367 -2.52 -5.81 -3.35
C ALA A 367 -3.94 -6.11 -3.81
N ALA A 368 -4.09 -6.84 -4.92
CA ALA A 368 -5.39 -7.24 -5.46
C ALA A 368 -6.14 -8.16 -4.49
N ASN A 369 -5.47 -9.13 -3.87
CA ASN A 369 -6.07 -9.97 -2.83
C ASN A 369 -6.59 -9.14 -1.65
N PHE A 370 -5.84 -8.12 -1.22
CA PHE A 370 -6.29 -7.21 -0.16
C PHE A 370 -7.54 -6.40 -0.57
N VAL A 371 -7.58 -5.88 -1.81
CA VAL A 371 -8.73 -5.16 -2.36
C VAL A 371 -9.96 -6.08 -2.43
N VAL A 372 -9.82 -7.29 -2.96
CA VAL A 372 -10.91 -8.27 -3.06
C VAL A 372 -11.42 -8.65 -1.67
N ALA A 373 -10.52 -8.91 -0.71
CA ALA A 373 -10.90 -9.19 0.67
C ALA A 373 -11.75 -8.07 1.29
N GLY A 374 -11.40 -6.80 1.06
CA GLY A 374 -12.19 -5.67 1.51
C GLY A 374 -13.55 -5.55 0.82
N LEU A 375 -13.60 -5.80 -0.49
CA LEU A 375 -14.85 -5.78 -1.26
C LEU A 375 -15.80 -6.92 -0.86
N GLU A 376 -15.27 -8.10 -0.55
CA GLU A 376 -16.08 -9.25 -0.12
C GLU A 376 -16.33 -9.30 1.39
N GLY A 377 -15.71 -8.40 2.16
CA GLY A 377 -15.81 -8.37 3.63
C GLY A 377 -15.10 -9.54 4.31
N VAL A 378 -14.18 -10.21 3.62
CA VAL A 378 -13.41 -11.34 4.13
C VAL A 378 -12.36 -10.85 5.11
N LYS A 379 -12.43 -11.33 6.36
CA LYS A 379 -11.45 -10.98 7.40
C LYS A 379 -10.10 -11.59 7.08
N ILE A 380 -9.06 -10.76 7.14
CA ILE A 380 -7.67 -11.23 7.05
C ILE A 380 -7.31 -11.86 8.39
N PRO A 381 -6.76 -13.09 8.41
CA PRO A 381 -6.34 -13.73 9.65
C PRO A 381 -5.42 -12.83 10.46
N THR A 382 -5.83 -12.50 11.68
CA THR A 382 -4.98 -11.85 12.66
C THR A 382 -4.46 -12.89 13.61
N ARG A 383 -3.21 -12.75 14.03
CA ARG A 383 -2.73 -13.47 15.21
C ARG A 383 -3.44 -12.85 16.40
N LEU A 384 -4.51 -13.48 16.87
CA LEU A 384 -5.07 -13.18 18.18
C LEU A 384 -3.98 -13.51 19.20
N ARG A 385 -3.75 -12.59 20.14
CA ARG A 385 -2.93 -12.90 21.31
C ARG A 385 -3.72 -13.76 22.27
#